data_AF-A0A943DID0-F1
#
_entry.id   AF-A0A943DID0-F1
#
_cell.length_a   1.000
_cell.length_b   1.000
_cell.length_c   1.000
_cell.angle_alpha   90.00
_cell.angle_beta   90.00
_cell.angle_gamma   90.00
#
_symmetry.space_group_name_H-M   'P 1'
#
loop_
_entity.id
_entity.type
_entity.pdbx_description
1 polymer ?
#
loop_
_entity_poly.entity_id
_entity_poly.type
_entity_poly.pdbx_seq_one_letter_code
_entity_poly.pdbx_strand_id
1 'polypeptide(L)'
;MKDTSSLMTEKDIQQLESFMDKSSGYFYKMLSYLYEFMETGIKEGRFTEDQIAEDLQVALWYAYACLNTDEYEYYYRASVWMPASEKNAMGCGTWYYRYSIALMYCGRLEEALEYAEAGAKEEPDYPWIWLQVAKLRSHFKDREGALAAARRGLDLEPGDYEFLTLIQEIENGYTLEQMEYHWIDPECDRLLQSGEDDERENKLRAISCIKINPEGINNFARLFRPKDADWSDNGPYCCFNYSVLGHEMELVFRMNKAGLSKLDPVWLGIQKERLDDGRWLYYTLEEGRVGTLNTAVFGLDRSVSLIFELPETEEYFQVWLLEDGTPAEMYGRTNYQ
;
A
#
# COMPACT_ATOMS: atom_id res chain seq x y z
N MET A 1 -3.21 19.70 23.84
CA MET A 1 -4.52 19.70 24.55
C MET A 1 -5.11 18.30 24.38
N LYS A 2 -5.63 17.66 25.43
CA LYS A 2 -6.40 16.42 25.27
C LYS A 2 -7.72 16.80 24.59
N ASP A 3 -7.83 16.48 23.31
CA ASP A 3 -9.01 16.79 22.52
C ASP A 3 -10.18 15.92 22.99
N THR A 4 -11.16 16.53 23.65
CA THR A 4 -12.36 15.86 24.18
C THR A 4 -13.45 15.64 23.12
N SER A 5 -13.11 15.76 21.83
CA SER A 5 -14.06 15.68 20.71
C SER A 5 -14.05 14.34 19.96
N SER A 6 -13.14 13.41 20.28
CA SER A 6 -13.06 12.14 19.57
C SER A 6 -14.25 11.21 19.85
N LEU A 7 -14.67 10.49 18.82
CA LEU A 7 -15.61 9.37 18.86
C LEU A 7 -15.04 8.14 19.56
N MET A 8 -13.71 8.02 19.68
CA MET A 8 -13.06 6.91 20.38
C MET A 8 -13.06 7.16 21.88
N THR A 9 -13.46 6.16 22.65
CA THR A 9 -13.33 6.19 24.10
C THR A 9 -11.91 5.86 24.52
N GLU A 10 -11.55 6.19 25.77
CA GLU A 10 -10.26 5.77 26.35
C GLU A 10 -10.07 4.25 26.33
N LYS A 11 -11.17 3.49 26.46
CA LYS A 11 -11.13 2.02 26.37
C LYS A 11 -10.79 1.55 24.96
N ASP A 12 -11.31 2.22 23.92
CA ASP A 12 -10.98 1.91 22.53
C ASP A 12 -9.49 2.15 22.26
N ILE A 13 -8.96 3.28 22.76
CA ILE A 13 -7.54 3.61 22.63
C ILE A 13 -6.68 2.56 23.35
N GLN A 14 -7.00 2.20 24.60
CA GLN A 14 -6.27 1.16 25.34
C GLN A 14 -6.31 -0.20 24.63
N GLN A 15 -7.44 -0.53 23.97
CA GLN A 15 -7.55 -1.75 23.20
C GLN A 15 -6.62 -1.75 21.97
N LEU A 16 -6.53 -0.63 21.26
CA LEU A 16 -5.61 -0.46 20.13
C LEU A 16 -4.15 -0.50 20.61
N GLU A 17 -3.82 0.20 21.69
CA GLU A 17 -2.48 0.19 22.29
C GLU A 17 -2.05 -1.24 22.68
N SER A 18 -2.99 -2.08 23.13
CA SER A 18 -2.70 -3.48 23.47
C SER A 18 -2.25 -4.35 22.28
N PHE A 19 -2.45 -3.88 21.05
CA PHE A 19 -1.98 -4.55 19.83
C PHE A 19 -0.57 -4.12 19.41
N MET A 20 -0.01 -3.08 20.04
CA MET A 20 1.37 -2.65 19.80
C MET A 20 2.32 -3.60 20.53
N ASP A 21 2.88 -4.57 19.81
CA ASP A 21 4.06 -5.32 20.27
C ASP A 21 5.34 -4.58 19.85
N LYS A 22 6.43 -4.78 20.58
CA LYS A 22 7.69 -4.05 20.39
C LYS A 22 8.38 -4.36 19.05
N SER A 23 8.15 -5.52 18.47
CA SER A 23 8.87 -5.99 17.27
C SER A 23 8.00 -6.24 16.03
N SER A 24 6.70 -6.53 16.18
CA SER A 24 5.86 -6.99 15.06
C SER A 24 4.36 -6.78 15.32
N GLY A 25 3.96 -5.58 15.74
CA GLY A 25 2.60 -5.28 16.21
C GLY A 25 1.45 -5.97 15.44
N TYR A 26 0.36 -6.29 16.12
CA TYR A 26 -0.78 -7.01 15.53
C TYR A 26 -1.67 -6.08 14.69
N PHE A 27 -1.11 -5.49 13.63
CA PHE A 27 -1.75 -4.42 12.85
C PHE A 27 -3.02 -4.88 12.13
N TYR A 28 -3.06 -6.13 11.64
CA TYR A 28 -4.30 -6.71 11.10
C TYR A 28 -5.41 -6.82 12.14
N LYS A 29 -5.07 -7.18 13.38
CA LYS A 29 -6.04 -7.23 14.48
C LYS A 29 -6.51 -5.83 14.87
N MET A 30 -5.60 -4.86 14.82
CA MET A 30 -5.93 -3.44 15.00
C MET A 30 -6.91 -2.95 13.93
N LEU A 31 -6.66 -3.27 12.66
CA LEU A 31 -7.57 -2.97 11.55
C LEU A 31 -8.93 -3.65 11.72
N SER A 32 -8.96 -4.94 12.08
CA SER A 32 -10.22 -5.66 12.35
C SER A 32 -11.02 -4.98 13.46
N TYR A 33 -10.37 -4.57 14.56
CA TYR A 33 -11.04 -3.83 15.64
C TYR A 33 -11.60 -2.50 15.16
N LEU A 34 -10.82 -1.73 14.38
CA LEU A 34 -11.26 -0.45 13.83
C LEU A 34 -12.47 -0.65 12.89
N TYR A 35 -12.43 -1.62 11.98
CA TYR A 35 -13.56 -1.91 11.10
C TYR A 35 -14.83 -2.28 11.88
N GLU A 36 -14.71 -3.15 12.88
CA GLU A 36 -15.84 -3.53 13.74
C GLU A 36 -16.37 -2.32 14.54
N PHE A 37 -15.48 -1.49 15.09
CA PHE A 37 -15.85 -0.26 15.81
C PHE A 37 -16.65 0.70 14.92
N MET A 38 -16.19 0.92 13.69
CA MET A 38 -16.82 1.80 12.72
C MET A 38 -18.18 1.24 12.26
N GLU A 39 -18.22 -0.01 11.81
CA GLU A 39 -19.45 -0.66 11.32
C GLU A 39 -20.52 -0.72 12.42
N THR A 40 -20.15 -1.16 13.62
CA THR A 40 -21.08 -1.25 14.75
C THR A 40 -21.57 0.14 15.16
N GLY A 41 -20.68 1.13 15.20
CA GLY A 41 -21.04 2.49 15.58
C GLY A 41 -22.02 3.17 14.61
N ILE A 42 -21.83 2.96 13.31
CA ILE A 42 -22.74 3.44 12.27
C ILE A 42 -24.09 2.72 12.39
N LYS A 43 -24.07 1.40 12.50
CA LYS A 43 -25.28 0.56 12.60
C LYS A 43 -26.13 0.88 13.83
N GLU A 44 -25.49 1.21 14.95
CA GLU A 44 -26.15 1.62 16.20
C GLU A 44 -26.54 3.11 16.23
N GLY A 45 -26.16 3.89 15.21
CA GLY A 45 -26.44 5.32 15.13
C GLY A 45 -25.65 6.16 16.14
N ARG A 46 -24.48 5.68 16.61
CA ARG A 46 -23.58 6.44 17.51
C ARG A 46 -22.91 7.60 16.79
N PHE A 47 -22.64 7.43 15.50
CA PHE A 47 -22.08 8.42 14.58
C PHE A 47 -22.40 8.05 13.13
N THR A 48 -22.20 8.99 12.21
CA THR A 48 -22.34 8.83 10.76
C THR A 48 -21.01 8.49 10.09
N GLU A 49 -21.05 8.06 8.82
CA GLU A 49 -19.85 7.84 7.99
C GLU A 49 -18.97 9.10 7.88
N ASP A 50 -19.59 10.27 7.69
CA ASP A 50 -18.84 11.53 7.62
C ASP A 50 -18.15 11.84 8.97
N GLN A 51 -18.86 11.67 10.09
CA GLN A 51 -18.29 11.94 11.41
C GLN A 51 -17.10 11.03 11.73
N ILE A 52 -17.15 9.75 11.33
CA ILE A 52 -16.05 8.83 11.59
C ILE A 52 -14.86 9.05 10.65
N ALA A 53 -15.10 9.43 9.40
CA ALA A 53 -14.05 9.77 8.46
C ALA A 53 -13.30 11.06 8.87
N GLU A 54 -14.01 12.02 9.46
CA GLU A 54 -13.46 13.30 9.91
C GLU A 54 -12.79 13.22 11.29
N ASP A 55 -12.99 12.15 12.06
CA ASP A 55 -12.42 11.99 13.40
C ASP A 55 -10.89 11.81 13.34
N LEU A 56 -10.18 12.78 13.92
CA LEU A 56 -8.72 12.80 13.90
C LEU A 56 -8.10 11.56 14.58
N GLN A 57 -8.64 11.13 15.72
CA GLN A 57 -8.05 10.02 16.48
C GLN A 57 -8.23 8.69 15.76
N VAL A 58 -9.39 8.49 15.11
CA VAL A 58 -9.66 7.34 14.25
C VAL A 58 -8.73 7.36 13.05
N ALA A 59 -8.61 8.49 12.36
CA ALA A 59 -7.70 8.62 11.21
C ALA A 59 -6.25 8.31 11.60
N LEU A 60 -5.80 8.80 12.76
CA LEU A 60 -4.47 8.52 13.28
C LEU A 60 -4.27 7.02 13.52
N TRP A 61 -5.16 6.34 14.24
CA TRP A 61 -5.02 4.91 14.52
C TRP A 61 -5.18 4.04 13.27
N TYR A 62 -6.10 4.40 12.38
CA TYR A 62 -6.28 3.72 11.10
C TYR A 62 -5.02 3.80 10.24
N ALA A 63 -4.44 5.00 10.10
CA ALA A 63 -3.21 5.17 9.36
C ALA A 63 -2.04 4.45 10.05
N TYR A 64 -1.94 4.50 11.38
CA TYR A 64 -0.92 3.72 12.10
C TYR A 64 -1.00 2.24 11.78
N ALA A 65 -2.20 1.65 11.84
CA ALA A 65 -2.39 0.24 11.54
C ALA A 65 -2.06 -0.06 10.06
N CYS A 66 -2.53 0.76 9.13
CA CYS A 66 -2.28 0.59 7.70
C CYS A 66 -0.80 0.64 7.34
N LEU A 67 -0.09 1.68 7.77
CA LEU A 67 1.29 1.94 7.38
C LEU A 67 2.28 0.90 7.93
N ASN A 68 1.91 0.19 9.00
CA ASN A 68 2.77 -0.84 9.58
C ASN A 68 2.42 -2.26 9.08
N THR A 69 1.48 -2.41 8.14
CA THR A 69 1.28 -3.70 7.44
C THR A 69 2.38 -3.99 6.42
N ASP A 70 3.10 -2.96 5.96
CA ASP A 70 4.06 -3.04 4.86
C ASP A 70 3.48 -3.65 3.56
N GLU A 71 2.21 -3.35 3.28
CA GLU A 71 1.54 -3.72 2.04
C GLU A 71 0.94 -2.49 1.34
N TYR A 72 1.19 -2.38 0.04
CA TYR A 72 0.75 -1.25 -0.81
C TYR A 72 -0.75 -0.91 -0.67
N GLU A 73 -1.63 -1.92 -0.59
CA GLU A 73 -3.07 -1.68 -0.52
C GLU A 73 -3.47 -0.87 0.72
N TYR A 74 -2.78 -1.08 1.85
CA TYR A 74 -3.05 -0.35 3.08
C TYR A 74 -2.46 1.06 3.06
N TYR A 75 -1.30 1.27 2.42
CA TYR A 75 -0.80 2.62 2.13
C TYR A 75 -1.83 3.41 1.30
N TYR A 76 -2.41 2.78 0.26
CA TYR A 76 -3.48 3.39 -0.52
C TYR A 76 -4.72 3.71 0.32
N ARG A 77 -5.20 2.76 1.12
CA ARG A 77 -6.35 2.97 2.01
C ARG A 77 -6.14 4.16 2.96
N ALA A 78 -4.96 4.28 3.56
CA ALA A 78 -4.62 5.44 4.39
C ALA A 78 -4.63 6.74 3.57
N SER A 79 -4.07 6.74 2.36
CA SER A 79 -4.05 7.93 1.49
C SER A 79 -5.44 8.41 1.07
N VAL A 80 -6.43 7.53 1.03
CA VAL A 80 -7.83 7.86 0.73
C VAL A 80 -8.60 8.29 1.99
N TRP A 81 -8.33 7.66 3.13
CA TRP A 81 -9.08 7.91 4.37
C TRP A 81 -8.67 9.22 5.05
N MET A 82 -7.36 9.48 5.16
CA MET A 82 -6.85 10.59 5.97
C MET A 82 -7.37 11.98 5.58
N PRO A 83 -7.53 12.35 4.29
CA PRO A 83 -7.92 13.70 3.88
C PRO A 83 -9.20 14.24 4.55
N ALA A 84 -10.20 13.40 4.85
CA ALA A 84 -11.43 13.84 5.50
C ALA A 84 -11.17 14.48 6.90
N SER A 85 -10.15 14.00 7.60
CA SER A 85 -9.75 14.49 8.93
C SER A 85 -8.76 15.66 8.91
N GLU A 86 -8.25 16.09 7.74
CA GLU A 86 -7.22 17.12 7.61
C GLU A 86 -7.59 18.44 8.27
N LYS A 87 -8.87 18.85 8.15
CA LYS A 87 -9.38 20.08 8.78
C LYS A 87 -9.23 20.10 10.31
N ASN A 88 -9.04 18.94 10.93
CA ASN A 88 -8.85 18.76 12.36
C ASN A 88 -7.36 18.53 12.73
N ALA A 89 -6.44 18.46 11.77
CA ALA A 89 -5.04 18.06 11.97
C ALA A 89 -4.09 19.22 12.31
N MET A 90 -4.57 20.46 12.43
CA MET A 90 -3.75 21.63 12.78
C MET A 90 -2.98 21.38 14.08
N GLY A 91 -1.66 21.57 14.05
CA GLY A 91 -0.75 21.29 15.16
C GLY A 91 -0.51 19.80 15.46
N CYS A 92 -0.86 18.89 14.55
CA CYS A 92 -0.66 17.45 14.70
C CYS A 92 0.34 16.90 13.67
N GLY A 93 1.64 16.98 13.95
CA GLY A 93 2.71 16.47 13.09
C GLY A 93 2.61 14.98 12.81
N THR A 94 2.01 14.20 13.73
CA THR A 94 1.74 12.77 13.50
C THR A 94 0.79 12.54 12.31
N TRP A 95 -0.23 13.39 12.12
CA TRP A 95 -1.15 13.27 10.99
C TRP A 95 -0.42 13.52 9.67
N TYR A 96 0.32 14.64 9.59
CA TYR A 96 1.11 15.00 8.40
C TYR A 96 2.17 13.95 8.07
N TYR A 97 2.84 13.40 9.09
CA TYR A 97 3.82 12.34 8.93
C TYR A 97 3.20 11.09 8.31
N ARG A 98 2.11 10.58 8.91
CA ARG A 98 1.45 9.37 8.42
C ARG A 98 0.88 9.56 7.01
N TYR A 99 0.27 10.71 6.74
CA TYR A 99 -0.29 10.99 5.43
C TYR A 99 0.81 11.12 4.36
N SER A 100 1.91 11.80 4.65
CA SER A 100 3.04 11.90 3.71
C SER A 100 3.72 10.56 3.41
N ILE A 101 3.75 9.61 4.34
CA ILE A 101 4.20 8.23 4.06
C ILE A 101 3.21 7.52 3.14
N ALA A 102 1.91 7.60 3.42
CA ALA A 102 0.88 7.00 2.58
C ALA A 102 0.99 7.50 1.13
N LEU A 103 1.17 8.81 0.95
CA LEU A 103 1.40 9.44 -0.35
C LEU A 103 2.68 8.93 -1.03
N MET A 104 3.78 8.82 -0.29
CA MET A 104 5.07 8.35 -0.81
C MET A 104 4.98 6.92 -1.34
N TYR A 105 4.38 5.99 -0.58
CA TYR A 105 4.18 4.59 -1.00
C TYR A 105 3.15 4.43 -2.12
N CYS A 106 2.32 5.45 -2.36
CA CYS A 106 1.45 5.55 -3.53
C CYS A 106 2.12 6.24 -4.74
N GLY A 107 3.37 6.67 -4.62
CA GLY A 107 4.14 7.32 -5.69
C GLY A 107 3.83 8.81 -5.91
N ARG A 108 3.13 9.46 -4.97
CA ARG A 108 2.80 10.90 -5.00
C ARG A 108 3.88 11.70 -4.25
N LEU A 109 5.11 11.67 -4.76
CA LEU A 109 6.31 12.13 -4.04
C LEU A 109 6.34 13.64 -3.80
N GLU A 110 5.87 14.45 -4.75
CA GLU A 110 5.80 15.90 -4.61
C GLU A 110 4.82 16.30 -3.52
N GLU A 111 3.60 15.74 -3.53
CA GLU A 111 2.62 15.97 -2.46
C GLU A 111 3.12 15.44 -1.11
N ALA A 112 3.78 14.28 -1.08
CA ALA A 112 4.37 13.75 0.14
C ALA A 112 5.37 14.75 0.74
N LEU A 113 6.18 15.43 -0.08
CA LEU A 113 7.12 16.45 0.40
C LEU A 113 6.39 17.67 0.94
N GLU A 114 5.36 18.16 0.24
CA GLU A 114 4.56 19.30 0.68
C GLU A 114 3.95 19.05 2.06
N TYR A 115 3.33 17.89 2.26
CA TYR A 115 2.74 17.50 3.55
C TYR A 115 3.80 17.24 4.63
N ALA A 116 4.94 16.65 4.28
CA ALA A 116 6.02 16.44 5.23
C ALA A 116 6.57 17.79 5.76
N GLU A 117 6.81 18.74 4.86
CA GLU A 117 7.29 20.08 5.23
C GLU A 117 6.24 20.92 5.96
N ALA A 118 4.95 20.75 5.64
CA ALA A 118 3.85 21.35 6.38
C ALA A 118 3.81 20.80 7.82
N GLY A 119 3.88 19.47 7.99
CA GLY A 119 3.91 18.83 9.30
C GLY A 119 5.06 19.31 10.19
N ALA A 120 6.24 19.50 9.60
CA ALA A 120 7.41 19.99 10.32
C ALA A 120 7.28 21.46 10.76
N LYS A 121 6.40 22.24 10.11
CA LYS A 121 6.04 23.61 10.54
C LYS A 121 4.94 23.59 11.61
N GLU A 122 3.97 22.70 11.47
CA GLU A 122 2.83 22.55 12.39
C GLU A 122 3.26 22.03 13.77
N GLU A 123 4.16 21.04 13.81
CA GLU A 123 4.68 20.47 15.05
C GLU A 123 6.20 20.20 14.94
N PRO A 124 7.05 21.24 15.07
CA PRO A 124 8.49 21.14 14.85
C PRO A 124 9.24 20.28 15.89
N ASP A 125 8.57 19.93 16.99
CA ASP A 125 9.11 19.10 18.07
C ASP A 125 8.66 17.63 17.96
N TYR A 126 7.83 17.28 16.98
CA TYR A 126 7.57 15.88 16.64
C TYR A 126 8.76 15.34 15.83
N PRO A 127 9.51 14.33 16.31
CA PRO A 127 10.75 13.92 15.65
C PRO A 127 10.52 13.24 14.30
N TRP A 128 9.54 12.34 14.22
CA TRP A 128 9.38 11.43 13.08
C TRP A 128 9.05 12.13 11.75
N ILE A 129 8.40 13.30 11.78
CA ILE A 129 8.20 14.12 10.57
C ILE A 129 9.54 14.53 9.93
N TRP A 130 10.59 14.73 10.73
CA TRP A 130 11.91 15.11 10.23
C TRP A 130 12.61 13.98 9.48
N LEU A 131 12.35 12.70 9.82
CA LEU A 131 12.79 11.56 9.00
C LEU A 131 12.21 11.69 7.59
N GLN A 132 10.89 11.90 7.50
CA GLN A 132 10.19 11.96 6.23
C GLN A 132 10.63 13.15 5.38
N VAL A 133 10.80 14.33 5.99
CA VAL A 133 11.37 15.50 5.32
C VAL A 133 12.78 15.20 4.79
N ALA A 134 13.62 14.56 5.59
CA ALA A 134 15.00 14.24 5.19
C ALA A 134 15.05 13.28 3.98
N LYS A 135 14.28 12.18 4.03
CA LYS A 135 14.20 11.20 2.93
C LYS A 135 13.72 11.84 1.63
N LEU A 136 12.65 12.63 1.69
CA LEU A 136 12.07 13.29 0.51
C LEU A 136 12.97 14.42 -0.02
N ARG A 137 13.58 15.26 0.83
CA ARG A 137 14.55 16.27 0.35
C ARG A 137 15.75 15.64 -0.33
N SER A 138 16.27 14.54 0.23
CA SER A 138 17.36 13.78 -0.38
C SER A 138 16.97 13.27 -1.77
N HIS A 139 15.76 12.70 -1.89
CA HIS A 139 15.20 12.28 -3.17
C HIS A 139 15.22 13.41 -4.21
N PHE A 140 14.71 14.59 -3.83
CA PHE A 140 14.64 15.79 -4.66
C PHE A 140 15.97 16.57 -4.76
N LYS A 141 17.09 15.94 -4.41
CA LYS A 141 18.45 16.46 -4.56
C LYS A 141 18.81 17.66 -3.68
N ASP A 142 18.02 17.93 -2.64
CA ASP A 142 18.37 18.84 -1.56
C ASP A 142 19.12 18.09 -0.45
N ARG A 143 20.39 17.76 -0.71
CA ARG A 143 21.23 17.02 0.25
C ARG A 143 21.49 17.80 1.53
N GLU A 144 21.70 19.11 1.43
CA GLU A 144 21.98 19.95 2.60
C GLU A 144 20.74 20.06 3.50
N GLY A 145 19.58 20.34 2.92
CA GLY A 145 18.31 20.38 3.66
C GLY A 145 17.88 19.03 4.20
N ALA A 146 18.23 17.93 3.53
CA ALA A 146 18.01 16.57 4.04
C ALA A 146 18.84 16.28 5.29
N LEU A 147 20.14 16.56 5.27
CA LEU A 147 21.02 16.39 6.43
C LEU A 147 20.62 17.30 7.59
N ALA A 148 20.19 18.54 7.29
CA ALA A 148 19.68 19.44 8.31
C ALA A 148 18.41 18.91 8.99
N ALA A 149 17.46 18.35 8.20
CA ALA A 149 16.26 17.72 8.73
C ALA A 149 16.60 16.48 9.58
N ALA A 150 17.44 15.58 9.08
CA ALA A 150 17.82 14.38 9.82
C ALA A 150 18.53 14.71 11.15
N ARG A 151 19.41 15.72 11.16
CA ARG A 151 20.06 16.21 12.40
C ARG A 151 19.07 16.83 13.37
N ARG A 152 18.09 17.59 12.87
CA ARG A 152 17.04 18.16 13.72
C ARG A 152 16.23 17.07 14.42
N GLY A 153 15.89 16.00 13.72
CA GLY A 153 15.21 14.85 14.32
C GLY A 153 16.09 14.10 15.33
N LEU A 154 17.38 13.90 15.02
CA LEU A 154 18.34 13.31 15.97
C LEU A 154 18.56 14.18 17.22
N ASP A 155 18.48 15.51 17.11
CA ASP A 155 18.55 16.41 18.27
C ASP A 155 17.33 16.25 19.19
N LEU A 156 16.16 15.88 18.62
CA LEU A 156 14.93 15.59 19.37
C LEU A 156 14.96 14.19 20.00
N GLU A 157 15.54 13.20 19.31
CA GLU A 157 15.72 11.81 19.78
C GLU A 157 17.19 11.39 19.75
N PRO A 158 18.02 11.81 20.75
CA PRO A 158 19.45 11.56 20.72
C PRO A 158 19.82 10.07 20.75
N GLY A 159 20.58 9.65 19.74
CA GLY A 159 21.06 8.26 19.61
C GLY A 159 20.08 7.31 18.94
N ASP A 160 18.99 7.83 18.38
CA ASP A 160 18.05 7.04 17.59
C ASP A 160 18.74 6.39 16.37
N TYR A 161 18.46 5.10 16.18
CA TYR A 161 19.09 4.27 15.16
C TYR A 161 18.71 4.72 13.74
N GLU A 162 17.43 4.99 13.50
CA GLU A 162 16.89 5.34 12.18
C GLU A 162 17.50 6.65 11.68
N PHE A 163 17.61 7.67 12.55
CA PHE A 163 18.26 8.94 12.18
C PHE A 163 19.76 8.78 11.89
N LEU A 164 20.49 8.00 12.68
CA LEU A 164 21.92 7.76 12.47
C LEU A 164 22.17 7.05 11.14
N THR A 165 21.37 6.02 10.84
CA THR A 165 21.40 5.30 9.56
C THR A 165 21.09 6.25 8.41
N LEU A 166 19.99 7.00 8.49
CA LEU A 166 19.55 7.91 7.43
C LEU A 166 20.61 8.98 7.11
N ILE A 167 21.29 9.54 8.12
CA ILE A 167 22.39 10.50 7.89
C ILE A 167 23.50 9.85 7.05
N GLN A 168 23.92 8.64 7.39
CA GLN A 168 24.95 7.91 6.65
C GLN A 168 24.50 7.59 5.22
N GLU A 169 23.25 7.20 5.02
CA GLU A 169 22.68 6.91 3.70
C GLU A 169 22.61 8.16 2.82
N ILE A 170 22.18 9.29 3.35
CA ILE A 170 22.18 10.58 2.65
C ILE A 170 23.62 10.96 2.27
N GLU A 171 24.58 10.75 3.18
CA GLU A 171 25.99 11.05 2.91
C GLU A 171 26.57 10.20 1.77
N ASN A 172 26.17 8.93 1.72
CA ASN A 172 26.56 7.96 0.69
C ASN A 172 25.73 8.06 -0.60
N GLY A 173 24.72 8.93 -0.65
CA GLY A 173 23.92 9.18 -1.85
C GLY A 173 22.96 8.04 -2.19
N TYR A 174 22.44 7.36 -1.16
CA TYR A 174 21.45 6.29 -1.33
C TYR A 174 20.16 6.86 -1.95
N THR A 175 19.44 6.01 -2.68
CA THR A 175 18.14 6.35 -3.24
C THR A 175 17.05 6.29 -2.17
N LEU A 176 15.91 6.93 -2.43
CA LEU A 176 14.75 6.88 -1.53
C LEU A 176 14.33 5.44 -1.20
N GLU A 177 14.31 4.56 -2.20
CA GLU A 177 13.93 3.15 -2.02
C GLU A 177 14.94 2.36 -1.19
N GLN A 178 16.22 2.76 -1.22
CA GLN A 178 17.24 2.19 -0.32
C GLN A 178 17.05 2.68 1.11
N MET A 179 16.75 3.98 1.30
CA MET A 179 16.47 4.58 2.61
C MET A 179 15.19 4.02 3.27
N GLU A 180 14.27 3.48 2.49
CA GLU A 180 13.06 2.81 2.99
C GLU A 180 13.29 1.32 3.29
N TYR A 181 14.40 0.74 2.86
CA TYR A 181 14.71 -0.67 3.07
C TYR A 181 15.35 -0.90 4.45
N HIS A 182 14.65 -0.45 5.49
CA HIS A 182 15.08 -0.54 6.89
C HIS A 182 13.92 -0.86 7.84
N TRP A 183 14.23 -1.49 8.97
CA TRP A 183 13.34 -1.56 10.13
C TRP A 183 13.78 -0.59 11.23
N ILE A 184 12.80 -0.08 11.96
CA ILE A 184 13.03 0.83 13.10
C ILE A 184 13.72 0.08 14.25
N ASP A 185 13.38 -1.19 14.47
CA ASP A 185 14.08 -2.03 15.46
C ASP A 185 15.44 -2.49 14.89
N PRO A 186 16.57 -2.20 15.58
CA PRO A 186 17.89 -2.50 15.04
C PRO A 186 18.19 -3.99 14.82
N GLU A 187 17.59 -4.88 15.62
CA GLU A 187 17.82 -6.32 15.46
C GLU A 187 16.99 -6.87 14.30
N CYS A 188 15.75 -6.44 14.17
CA CYS A 188 14.96 -6.71 12.96
C CYS A 188 15.68 -6.18 11.71
N ASP A 189 16.18 -4.94 11.74
CA ASP A 189 16.89 -4.36 10.60
C ASP A 189 18.16 -5.16 10.26
N ARG A 190 18.91 -5.60 11.26
CA ARG A 190 20.08 -6.46 11.06
C ARG A 190 19.72 -7.74 10.30
N LEU A 191 18.59 -8.38 10.64
CA LEU A 191 18.08 -9.58 9.94
C LEU A 191 17.66 -9.25 8.50
N LEU A 192 17.01 -8.10 8.29
CA LEU A 192 16.64 -7.61 6.97
C LEU A 192 17.87 -7.41 6.08
N GLN A 193 18.89 -6.72 6.60
CA GLN A 193 20.13 -6.44 5.89
C GLN A 193 20.97 -7.70 5.63
N SER A 194 20.93 -8.71 6.50
CA SER A 194 21.62 -10.00 6.27
C SER A 194 20.86 -10.95 5.34
N GLY A 195 19.60 -10.64 5.01
CA GLY A 195 18.73 -11.49 4.19
C GLY A 195 18.14 -12.68 4.96
N GLU A 196 18.18 -12.64 6.29
CA GLU A 196 17.61 -13.65 7.19
C GLU A 196 16.17 -13.33 7.64
N ASP A 197 15.64 -12.18 7.23
CA ASP A 197 14.27 -11.77 7.51
C ASP A 197 13.28 -12.36 6.50
N ASP A 198 12.27 -13.07 7.02
CA ASP A 198 11.18 -13.67 6.25
C ASP A 198 10.26 -12.61 5.61
N GLU A 199 10.16 -11.40 6.18
CA GLU A 199 9.34 -10.29 5.66
C GLU A 199 10.04 -9.47 4.57
N ARG A 200 11.29 -9.81 4.25
CA ARG A 200 12.12 -9.12 3.25
C ARG A 200 11.41 -8.93 1.91
N GLU A 201 10.72 -9.97 1.42
CA GLU A 201 10.04 -9.89 0.13
C GLU A 201 8.82 -8.97 0.17
N ASN A 202 8.05 -9.00 1.26
CA ASN A 202 6.90 -8.10 1.46
C ASN A 202 7.35 -6.65 1.49
N LYS A 203 8.40 -6.35 2.24
CA LYS A 203 8.98 -5.01 2.30
C LYS A 203 9.43 -4.51 0.93
N LEU A 204 10.17 -5.32 0.17
CA LEU A 204 10.60 -4.97 -1.18
C LEU A 204 9.42 -4.75 -2.13
N ARG A 205 8.34 -5.53 -1.98
CA ARG A 205 7.10 -5.34 -2.73
C ARG A 205 6.49 -3.97 -2.43
N ALA A 206 6.31 -3.59 -1.17
CA ALA A 206 5.79 -2.26 -0.83
C ALA A 206 6.68 -1.12 -1.35
N ILE A 207 8.00 -1.22 -1.17
CA ILE A 207 8.97 -0.23 -1.67
C ILE A 207 8.89 -0.11 -3.20
N SER A 208 8.62 -1.20 -3.91
CA SER A 208 8.48 -1.19 -5.37
C SER A 208 7.37 -0.25 -5.87
N CYS A 209 6.40 0.11 -5.02
CA CYS A 209 5.31 1.03 -5.34
C CYS A 209 5.66 2.52 -5.16
N ILE A 210 6.87 2.86 -4.70
CA ILE A 210 7.26 4.27 -4.46
C ILE A 210 7.60 5.00 -5.75
N LYS A 211 8.46 4.44 -6.60
CA LYS A 211 8.96 5.15 -7.79
C LYS A 211 8.71 4.39 -9.09
N ILE A 212 8.25 5.07 -10.13
CA ILE A 212 8.16 4.47 -11.47
C ILE A 212 9.57 4.19 -12.03
N ASN A 213 9.78 2.98 -12.52
CA ASN A 213 10.88 2.64 -13.41
C ASN A 213 10.48 2.96 -14.87
N PRO A 214 11.06 3.98 -15.51
CA PRO A 214 10.67 4.39 -16.86
C PRO A 214 10.89 3.30 -17.91
N GLU A 215 11.92 2.48 -17.79
CA GLU A 215 12.16 1.40 -18.74
C GLU A 215 11.10 0.30 -18.59
N GLY A 216 10.83 -0.11 -17.36
CA GLY A 216 9.88 -1.18 -17.08
C GLY A 216 8.44 -0.82 -17.45
N ILE A 217 7.98 0.40 -17.17
CA ILE A 217 6.64 0.83 -17.59
C ILE A 217 6.52 0.92 -19.13
N ASN A 218 7.60 1.33 -19.82
CA ASN A 218 7.62 1.33 -21.28
C ASN A 218 7.62 -0.09 -21.87
N ASN A 219 8.32 -1.03 -21.23
CA ASN A 219 8.27 -2.44 -21.62
C ASN A 219 6.87 -3.02 -21.41
N PHE A 220 6.22 -2.73 -20.28
CA PHE A 220 4.83 -3.09 -20.03
C PHE A 220 3.89 -2.54 -21.11
N ALA A 221 4.01 -1.25 -21.43
CA ALA A 221 3.17 -0.59 -22.44
C ALA A 221 3.36 -1.19 -23.85
N ARG A 222 4.58 -1.60 -24.23
CA ARG A 222 4.82 -2.30 -25.50
C ARG A 222 4.16 -3.67 -25.55
N LEU A 223 4.13 -4.35 -24.41
CA LEU A 223 3.64 -5.72 -24.26
C LEU A 223 2.11 -5.77 -24.27
N PHE A 224 1.46 -5.00 -23.38
CA PHE A 224 0.01 -5.05 -23.19
C PHE A 224 -0.77 -3.99 -23.97
N ARG A 225 -0.12 -2.89 -24.38
CA ARG A 225 -0.74 -1.76 -25.10
C ARG A 225 -2.06 -1.27 -24.48
N PRO A 226 -2.09 -0.99 -23.16
CA PRO A 226 -3.26 -0.43 -22.51
C PRO A 226 -3.60 0.92 -23.14
N LYS A 227 -4.89 1.22 -23.32
CA LYS A 227 -5.31 2.54 -23.82
C LYS A 227 -5.22 3.54 -22.67
N ASP A 228 -4.83 4.77 -22.97
CA ASP A 228 -4.68 5.82 -21.94
C ASP A 228 -5.98 6.05 -21.15
N ALA A 229 -7.14 5.95 -21.83
CA ALA A 229 -8.46 6.10 -21.22
C ALA A 229 -8.87 4.94 -20.29
N ASP A 230 -8.18 3.80 -20.35
CA ASP A 230 -8.51 2.62 -19.55
C ASP A 230 -7.79 2.63 -18.19
N TRP A 231 -6.75 3.46 -18.00
CA TRP A 231 -6.07 3.57 -16.71
C TRP A 231 -6.96 4.31 -15.70
N SER A 232 -7.36 3.62 -14.63
CA SER A 232 -7.92 4.28 -13.46
C SER A 232 -6.82 5.00 -12.70
N ASP A 233 -6.82 6.33 -12.72
CA ASP A 233 -5.95 7.14 -11.86
C ASP A 233 -6.52 7.29 -10.43
N ASN A 234 -7.74 6.81 -10.19
CA ASN A 234 -8.48 6.97 -8.91
C ASN A 234 -8.62 5.67 -8.11
N GLY A 235 -8.02 4.56 -8.57
CA GLY A 235 -8.11 3.26 -7.93
C GLY A 235 -6.78 2.79 -7.33
N PRO A 236 -6.81 1.83 -6.39
CA PRO A 236 -5.58 1.23 -5.88
C PRO A 236 -4.83 0.46 -6.97
N TYR A 237 -5.52 0.01 -8.02
CA TYR A 237 -5.00 -0.98 -8.94
C TYR A 237 -4.90 -0.44 -10.36
N CYS A 238 -3.90 -0.95 -11.06
CA CYS A 238 -3.72 -0.77 -12.48
C CYS A 238 -4.69 -1.70 -13.22
N CYS A 239 -5.84 -1.17 -13.61
CA CYS A 239 -6.86 -1.88 -14.38
C CYS A 239 -6.91 -1.35 -15.82
N PHE A 240 -7.21 -2.23 -16.78
CA PHE A 240 -7.54 -1.83 -18.16
C PHE A 240 -8.23 -2.96 -18.93
N ASN A 241 -9.01 -2.58 -19.95
CA ASN A 241 -9.68 -3.53 -20.84
C ASN A 241 -8.69 -4.25 -21.76
N TYR A 242 -8.94 -5.52 -22.02
CA TYR A 242 -8.12 -6.38 -22.86
C TYR A 242 -8.99 -7.32 -23.70
N SER A 243 -8.49 -7.71 -24.87
CA SER A 243 -9.24 -8.54 -25.82
C SER A 243 -8.46 -9.79 -26.17
N VAL A 244 -9.05 -10.96 -25.92
CA VAL A 244 -8.48 -12.27 -26.25
C VAL A 244 -9.39 -12.96 -27.24
N LEU A 245 -8.90 -13.23 -28.45
CA LEU A 245 -9.65 -13.91 -29.51
C LEU A 245 -11.05 -13.31 -29.80
N GLY A 246 -11.22 -12.00 -29.59
CA GLY A 246 -12.49 -11.28 -29.77
C GLY A 246 -13.41 -11.24 -28.55
N HIS A 247 -12.96 -11.77 -27.40
CA HIS A 247 -13.63 -11.65 -26.11
C HIS A 247 -13.00 -10.52 -25.29
N GLU A 248 -13.82 -9.56 -24.88
CA GLU A 248 -13.40 -8.47 -23.99
C GLU A 248 -13.40 -8.94 -22.53
N MET A 249 -12.38 -8.53 -21.79
CA MET A 249 -12.15 -8.86 -20.38
C MET A 249 -11.32 -7.75 -19.72
N GLU A 250 -11.26 -7.73 -18.39
CA GLU A 250 -10.43 -6.79 -17.63
C GLU A 250 -9.10 -7.45 -17.19
N LEU A 251 -8.00 -6.72 -17.29
CA LEU A 251 -6.76 -7.06 -16.59
C LEU A 251 -6.63 -6.16 -15.37
N VAL A 252 -6.41 -6.77 -14.20
CA VAL A 252 -6.23 -6.08 -12.93
C VAL A 252 -4.87 -6.44 -12.35
N PHE A 253 -3.95 -5.48 -12.33
CA PHE A 253 -2.70 -5.59 -11.59
C PHE A 253 -2.90 -4.95 -10.22
N ARG A 254 -2.84 -5.75 -9.15
CA ARG A 254 -3.09 -5.31 -7.75
C ARG A 254 -1.92 -4.48 -7.17
N MET A 255 -1.61 -3.37 -7.84
CA MET A 255 -0.53 -2.43 -7.53
C MET A 255 -0.71 -1.13 -8.32
N ASN A 256 -0.01 -0.06 -7.93
CA ASN A 256 0.09 1.16 -8.74
C ASN A 256 1.06 1.02 -9.93
N LYS A 257 1.15 2.07 -10.75
CA LYS A 257 2.05 2.14 -11.91
C LYS A 257 3.53 1.93 -11.54
N ALA A 258 3.94 2.32 -10.33
CA ALA A 258 5.31 2.11 -9.86
C ALA A 258 5.61 0.63 -9.60
N GLY A 259 4.76 -0.08 -8.86
CA GLY A 259 4.90 -1.53 -8.65
C GLY A 259 4.85 -2.29 -9.97
N LEU A 260 3.91 -1.94 -10.84
CA LEU A 260 3.76 -2.53 -12.18
C LEU A 260 5.03 -2.37 -13.02
N SER A 261 5.66 -1.21 -12.95
CA SER A 261 6.88 -0.90 -13.71
C SER A 261 8.11 -1.72 -13.28
N LYS A 262 8.03 -2.45 -12.17
CA LYS A 262 9.14 -3.26 -11.63
C LYS A 262 8.87 -4.77 -11.64
N LEU A 263 7.73 -5.19 -12.21
CA LEU A 263 7.48 -6.61 -12.45
C LEU A 263 8.48 -7.18 -13.46
N ASP A 264 8.81 -8.47 -13.29
CA ASP A 264 9.73 -9.18 -14.16
C ASP A 264 9.18 -9.22 -15.61
N PRO A 265 9.93 -8.69 -16.60
CA PRO A 265 9.46 -8.61 -17.99
C PRO A 265 9.32 -9.99 -18.67
N VAL A 266 10.11 -10.99 -18.25
CA VAL A 266 9.98 -12.37 -18.74
C VAL A 266 8.69 -12.98 -18.21
N TRP A 267 8.42 -12.81 -16.92
CA TRP A 267 7.17 -13.28 -16.30
C TRP A 267 5.94 -12.63 -16.95
N LEU A 268 5.97 -11.32 -17.18
CA LEU A 268 4.91 -10.59 -17.88
C LEU A 268 4.69 -11.14 -19.30
N GLY A 269 5.78 -11.44 -20.02
CA GLY A 269 5.71 -12.04 -21.36
C GLY A 269 5.02 -13.41 -21.36
N ILE A 270 5.33 -14.25 -20.37
CA ILE A 270 4.69 -15.56 -20.18
C ILE A 270 3.19 -15.38 -19.91
N GLN A 271 2.80 -14.46 -19.01
CA GLN A 271 1.37 -14.25 -18.73
C GLN A 271 0.62 -13.72 -19.95
N LYS A 272 1.25 -12.83 -20.74
CA LYS A 272 0.68 -12.38 -22.01
C LYS A 272 0.47 -13.52 -22.99
N GLU A 273 1.46 -14.41 -23.17
CA GLU A 273 1.33 -15.56 -24.07
C GLU A 273 0.15 -16.46 -23.65
N ARG A 274 0.03 -16.74 -22.35
CA ARG A 274 -1.08 -17.52 -21.77
C ARG A 274 -2.44 -16.85 -21.92
N LEU A 275 -2.51 -15.52 -21.92
CA LEU A 275 -3.74 -14.80 -22.24
C LEU A 275 -4.05 -14.90 -23.73
N ASP A 276 -3.10 -14.53 -24.59
CA ASP A 276 -3.30 -14.35 -26.03
C ASP A 276 -3.63 -15.64 -26.78
N ASP A 277 -3.17 -16.79 -26.30
CA ASP A 277 -3.49 -18.09 -26.90
C ASP A 277 -4.87 -18.64 -26.51
N GLY A 278 -5.57 -17.97 -25.59
CA GLY A 278 -6.93 -18.29 -25.18
C GLY A 278 -7.04 -19.50 -24.24
N ARG A 279 -5.94 -20.07 -23.72
CA ARG A 279 -6.01 -21.25 -22.83
C ARG A 279 -6.78 -20.98 -21.53
N TRP A 280 -6.84 -19.72 -21.10
CA TRP A 280 -7.56 -19.28 -19.91
C TRP A 280 -8.98 -18.78 -20.19
N LEU A 281 -9.40 -18.72 -21.45
CA LEU A 281 -10.65 -18.06 -21.83
C LEU A 281 -11.90 -18.75 -21.27
N TYR A 282 -11.82 -20.07 -21.06
CA TYR A 282 -12.93 -20.87 -20.54
C TYR A 282 -12.50 -21.76 -19.39
N TYR A 283 -13.40 -21.98 -18.45
CA TYR A 283 -13.21 -22.94 -17.37
C TYR A 283 -14.46 -23.81 -17.20
N THR A 284 -14.29 -25.13 -17.17
CA THR A 284 -15.37 -26.08 -16.94
C THR A 284 -15.38 -26.52 -15.48
N LEU A 285 -16.46 -26.21 -14.76
CA LEU A 285 -16.72 -26.68 -13.40
C LEU A 285 -17.03 -28.19 -13.41
N GLU A 286 -16.86 -28.86 -12.27
CA GLU A 286 -17.14 -30.31 -12.13
C GLU A 286 -18.57 -30.70 -12.54
N GLU A 287 -19.53 -29.78 -12.34
CA GLU A 287 -20.94 -29.92 -12.70
C GLU A 287 -21.22 -29.75 -14.21
N GLY A 288 -20.18 -29.52 -15.02
CA GLY A 288 -20.25 -29.35 -16.48
C GLY A 288 -20.59 -27.93 -16.96
N ARG A 289 -20.83 -26.99 -16.03
CA ARG A 289 -21.05 -25.57 -16.34
C ARG A 289 -19.75 -24.93 -16.83
N VAL A 290 -19.85 -24.06 -17.84
CA VAL A 290 -18.69 -23.38 -18.45
C VAL A 290 -18.73 -21.90 -18.12
N GLY A 291 -17.70 -21.43 -17.42
CA GLY A 291 -17.45 -20.01 -17.20
C GLY A 291 -16.62 -19.41 -18.35
N THR A 292 -16.90 -18.15 -18.69
CA THR A 292 -16.09 -17.35 -19.61
C THR A 292 -15.26 -16.36 -18.80
N LEU A 293 -13.98 -16.22 -19.14
CA LEU A 293 -13.06 -15.35 -18.43
C LEU A 293 -13.54 -13.90 -18.52
N ASN A 294 -13.79 -13.30 -17.36
CA ASN A 294 -14.23 -11.91 -17.24
C ASN A 294 -13.08 -11.00 -16.79
N THR A 295 -12.27 -11.46 -15.83
CA THR A 295 -11.15 -10.68 -15.30
C THR A 295 -9.94 -11.57 -15.03
N ALA A 296 -8.73 -11.14 -15.41
CA ALA A 296 -7.48 -11.74 -14.94
C ALA A 296 -6.77 -10.81 -13.96
N VAL A 297 -6.45 -11.33 -12.78
CA VAL A 297 -5.87 -10.59 -11.66
C VAL A 297 -4.43 -11.04 -11.44
N PHE A 298 -3.51 -10.08 -11.38
CA PHE A 298 -2.09 -10.26 -11.16
C PHE A 298 -1.65 -9.58 -9.86
N GLY A 299 -1.11 -10.36 -8.93
CA GLY A 299 -0.58 -9.89 -7.65
C GLY A 299 0.84 -9.34 -7.76
N LEU A 300 1.21 -8.47 -6.82
CA LEU A 300 2.56 -7.93 -6.69
C LEU A 300 3.58 -9.01 -6.29
N ASP A 301 3.09 -10.08 -5.66
CA ASP A 301 3.78 -11.34 -5.36
C ASP A 301 3.84 -12.31 -6.55
N ARG A 302 3.38 -11.89 -7.73
CA ARG A 302 3.24 -12.71 -8.95
C ARG A 302 2.22 -13.85 -8.84
N SER A 303 1.34 -13.81 -7.84
CA SER A 303 0.14 -14.66 -7.84
C SER A 303 -0.76 -14.29 -9.02
N VAL A 304 -1.45 -15.29 -9.57
CA VAL A 304 -2.40 -15.08 -10.68
C VAL A 304 -3.71 -15.75 -10.30
N SER A 305 -4.81 -15.02 -10.51
CA SER A 305 -6.15 -15.59 -10.43
C SER A 305 -7.02 -15.11 -11.58
N LEU A 306 -8.00 -15.94 -11.92
CA LEU A 306 -8.92 -15.73 -13.02
C LEU A 306 -10.33 -15.70 -12.47
N ILE A 307 -11.08 -14.66 -12.77
CA ILE A 307 -12.48 -14.51 -12.41
C ILE A 307 -13.31 -14.80 -13.66
N PHE A 308 -14.15 -15.82 -13.56
CA PHE A 308 -15.02 -16.27 -14.63
C PHE A 308 -16.46 -15.88 -14.34
N GLU A 309 -17.19 -15.49 -15.37
CA GLU A 309 -18.63 -15.28 -15.36
C GLU A 309 -19.34 -16.51 -15.92
N LEU A 310 -20.41 -16.95 -15.27
CA LEU A 310 -21.31 -18.00 -15.73
C LEU A 310 -22.44 -17.35 -16.55
N PRO A 311 -22.45 -17.46 -17.89
CA PRO A 311 -23.37 -16.69 -18.74
C PRO A 311 -24.86 -17.01 -18.50
N GLU A 312 -25.15 -18.17 -17.92
CA GLU A 312 -26.51 -18.63 -17.63
C GLU A 312 -27.11 -17.99 -16.37
N THR A 313 -26.26 -17.52 -15.44
CA THR A 313 -26.67 -17.07 -14.11
C THR A 313 -26.12 -15.71 -13.72
N GLU A 314 -25.21 -15.12 -14.51
CA GLU A 314 -24.45 -13.90 -14.16
C GLU A 314 -23.68 -14.04 -12.84
N GLU A 315 -23.40 -15.27 -12.40
CA GLU A 315 -22.60 -15.57 -11.22
C GLU A 315 -21.11 -15.56 -11.57
N TYR A 316 -20.28 -15.11 -10.62
CA TYR A 316 -18.83 -15.06 -10.76
C TYR A 316 -18.16 -16.11 -9.88
N PHE A 317 -17.05 -16.69 -10.34
CA PHE A 317 -16.19 -17.54 -9.53
C PHE A 317 -14.71 -17.29 -9.84
N GLN A 318 -13.86 -17.47 -8.82
CA GLN A 318 -12.42 -17.24 -8.92
C GLN A 318 -11.66 -18.56 -8.95
N VAL A 319 -10.65 -18.64 -9.81
CA VAL A 319 -9.70 -19.75 -9.91
C VAL A 319 -8.29 -19.21 -9.73
N TRP A 320 -7.57 -19.74 -8.74
CA TRP A 320 -6.15 -19.44 -8.54
C TRP A 320 -5.29 -20.33 -9.42
N LEU A 321 -4.16 -19.80 -9.90
CA LEU A 321 -3.24 -20.53 -10.74
C LEU A 321 -1.95 -20.89 -9.99
N LEU A 322 -1.41 -22.06 -10.31
CA LEU A 322 -0.05 -22.45 -9.99
C LEU A 322 0.95 -21.67 -10.87
N GLU A 323 2.24 -21.75 -10.54
CA GLU A 323 3.31 -21.04 -11.27
C GLU A 323 3.35 -21.40 -12.77
N ASP A 324 3.04 -22.67 -13.10
CA ASP A 324 2.97 -23.16 -14.48
C ASP A 324 1.72 -22.68 -15.24
N GLY A 325 0.82 -21.96 -14.57
CA GLY A 325 -0.40 -21.37 -15.14
C GLY A 325 -1.59 -22.33 -15.17
N THR A 326 -1.47 -23.50 -14.56
CA THR A 326 -2.58 -24.44 -14.38
C THR A 326 -3.43 -24.06 -13.17
N PRO A 327 -4.73 -24.39 -13.16
CA PRO A 327 -5.59 -24.17 -11.99
C PRO A 327 -5.09 -24.92 -10.75
N ALA A 328 -5.02 -24.22 -9.62
CA ALA A 328 -4.83 -24.84 -8.31
C ALA A 328 -6.11 -25.63 -7.94
N GLU A 329 -5.95 -26.77 -7.24
CA GLU A 329 -7.10 -27.55 -6.77
C GLU A 329 -8.01 -26.68 -5.87
N MET A 330 -9.31 -26.64 -6.19
CA MET A 330 -10.29 -25.79 -5.50
C MET A 330 -10.46 -26.20 -4.04
N TYR A 331 -9.91 -25.41 -3.11
CA TYR A 331 -10.38 -25.38 -1.72
C TYR A 331 -11.34 -24.20 -1.52
N GLY A 332 -12.64 -24.48 -1.67
CA GLY A 332 -13.72 -23.63 -1.15
C GLY A 332 -14.24 -22.54 -2.09
N ARG A 333 -15.53 -22.63 -2.42
CA ARG A 333 -16.31 -21.53 -3.01
C ARG A 333 -16.30 -20.34 -2.03
N THR A 334 -15.62 -19.26 -2.38
CA THR A 334 -15.88 -17.95 -1.77
C THR A 334 -16.88 -17.22 -2.66
N ASN A 335 -18.12 -17.12 -2.18
CA ASN A 335 -19.08 -16.19 -2.74
C ASN A 335 -18.59 -14.79 -2.34
N TYR A 336 -18.11 -14.00 -3.28
CA TYR A 336 -17.99 -12.57 -3.08
C TYR A 336 -19.39 -11.95 -3.31
N GLN A 337 -19.94 -11.34 -2.26
CA GLN A 337 -21.01 -10.34 -2.38
C GLN A 337 -20.39 -8.95 -2.37
#